data_AF-A0A559VBY7-F1
#
_entry.id   AF-A0A559VBY7-F1
#
_cell.length_a   1.000
_cell.length_b   1.000
_cell.length_c   1.000
_cell.angle_alpha   90.00
_cell.angle_beta   90.00
_cell.angle_gamma   90.00
#
_symmetry.space_group_name_H-M   'P 1'
#
loop_
_entity.id
_entity.type
_entity.pdbx_description
1 polymer ?
#
loop_
_entity_poly.entity_id
_entity_poly.type
_entity_poly.pdbx_seq_one_letter_code
_entity_poly.pdbx_strand_id
1 'polypeptide(L)' 'MATYVITGRNGSNEPLVSVSISGISQDAPIVDELDVVNALRQYLDGVAGVSVVVAQKYEQVITTV' A
#
# COMPACT_ATOMS: atom_id res chain seq x y z
N MET A 1 2.38 2.93 -14.59
CA MET A 1 2.57 1.96 -13.48
C MET A 1 1.63 2.36 -12.35
N ALA A 2 1.04 1.40 -11.65
CA ALA A 2 0.17 1.70 -10.52
C ALA A 2 1.02 1.97 -9.27
N THR A 3 0.68 3.02 -8.53
CA THR A 3 1.29 3.31 -7.22
C THR A 3 0.32 2.87 -6.14
N TYR A 4 0.77 2.08 -5.17
CA TYR A 4 -0.02 1.73 -4.01
C TYR A 4 0.40 2.57 -2.81
N VAL A 5 -0.56 3.08 -2.05
CA VAL A 5 -0.31 3.75 -0.77
C VAL A 5 -1.05 3.00 0.31
N ILE A 6 -0.33 2.47 1.29
CA ILE A 6 -0.86 1.74 2.42
C ILE A 6 -0.65 2.58 3.67
N THR A 7 -1.75 2.98 4.32
CA THR A 7 -1.74 3.84 5.51
C THR A 7 -2.31 3.10 6.71
N GLY A 8 -1.53 2.99 7.78
CA GLY A 8 -2.01 2.59 9.10
C GLY A 8 -2.51 3.81 9.86
N ARG A 9 -3.71 3.73 10.44
CA ARG A 9 -4.36 4.81 11.18
C ARG A 9 -4.71 4.42 12.61
N ASN A 10 -4.66 5.37 13.52
CA ASN A 10 -5.06 5.18 14.91
C ASN A 10 -6.60 5.17 15.08
N GLY A 11 -7.08 4.91 16.30
CA GLY A 11 -8.51 4.87 16.61
C GLY A 11 -9.25 6.20 16.40
N SER A 12 -8.53 7.32 16.29
CA SER A 12 -9.05 8.64 15.92
C SER A 12 -9.03 8.89 14.40
N ASN A 13 -8.71 7.85 13.61
CA ASN A 13 -8.57 7.89 12.16
C ASN A 13 -7.42 8.79 11.64
N GLU A 14 -6.45 9.13 12.50
CA GLU A 14 -5.26 9.90 12.12
C GLU A 14 -4.19 8.98 11.52
N PRO A 15 -3.48 9.40 10.47
CA PRO A 15 -2.42 8.60 9.86
C PRO A 15 -1.22 8.49 10.80
N LEU A 16 -0.84 7.26 11.15
CA LEU A 16 0.36 6.98 11.96
C LEU A 16 1.57 6.63 11.10
N VAL A 17 1.34 5.84 10.05
CA VAL A 17 2.39 5.34 9.16
C VAL A 17 1.82 5.22 7.75
N SER A 18 2.62 5.57 6.76
CA SER A 18 2.26 5.45 5.35
C SER A 18 3.44 4.84 4.58
N VAL A 19 3.14 3.86 3.76
CA VAL A 19 4.10 3.22 2.86
C VAL A 19 3.60 3.35 1.44
N SER A 20 4.46 3.86 0.56
CA SER A 20 4.19 3.97 -0.88
C SER A 20 5.01 2.95 -1.65
N ILE A 21 4.34 2.24 -2.57
CA ILE A 21 4.95 1.28 -3.50
C ILE A 21 4.73 1.83 -4.90
N SER A 22 5.77 2.43 -5.49
CA SER A 22 5.75 2.98 -6.85
C SER A 22 6.09 1.95 -7.94
N GLY A 23 6.61 0.80 -7.53
CA GLY A 23 6.94 -0.32 -8.40
C GLY A 23 7.59 -1.44 -7.59
N ILE A 24 7.43 -2.66 -8.05
CA ILE A 24 8.06 -3.84 -7.45
C ILE A 24 9.04 -4.39 -8.48
N SER A 25 10.33 -4.27 -8.21
CA SER A 25 11.38 -4.86 -9.05
C SER A 25 11.55 -6.31 -8.66
N GLN A 26 11.21 -7.23 -9.55
CA GLN A 26 11.44 -8.67 -9.38
C GLN A 26 12.11 -9.20 -10.65
N ASP A 27 13.10 -10.08 -10.50
CA ASP A 27 13.80 -10.69 -11.64
C ASP A 27 12.88 -11.59 -12.49
N ALA A 28 11.81 -12.10 -11.87
CA ALA A 28 10.68 -12.75 -12.52
C ALA A 28 9.40 -12.39 -11.74
N PRO A 29 8.20 -12.37 -12.37
CA PRO A 29 6.94 -12.14 -11.67
C PRO A 29 6.57 -13.36 -10.83
N ILE A 30 7.27 -13.54 -9.71
CA ILE A 30 7.10 -14.66 -8.79
C ILE A 30 5.94 -14.37 -7.83
N VAL A 31 5.72 -13.08 -7.52
CA VAL A 31 4.70 -12.63 -6.58
C VAL A 31 3.88 -11.52 -7.21
N ASP A 32 2.55 -11.66 -7.14
CA ASP A 32 1.63 -10.63 -7.62
C ASP A 32 1.75 -9.36 -6.78
N GLU A 33 1.59 -8.19 -7.42
CA GLU A 33 1.66 -6.91 -6.71
C GLU A 33 0.67 -6.85 -5.53
N LEU A 34 -0.50 -7.45 -5.71
CA LEU A 34 -1.55 -7.49 -4.70
C LEU A 34 -1.14 -8.30 -3.46
N ASP A 35 -0.35 -9.36 -3.62
CA ASP A 35 0.14 -10.17 -2.51
C ASP A 35 1.11 -9.37 -1.65
N VAL A 36 1.98 -8.58 -2.28
CA VAL A 36 2.89 -7.67 -1.57
C VAL A 36 2.10 -6.61 -0.80
N VAL A 37 1.07 -6.02 -1.42
CA VAL A 37 0.19 -5.05 -0.76
C VAL A 37 -0.54 -5.70 0.42
N ASN A 38 -1.04 -6.92 0.28
CA ASN A 38 -1.75 -7.64 1.34
C ASN A 38 -0.83 -8.00 2.50
N ALA A 39 0.40 -8.46 2.22
CA ALA A 39 1.40 -8.71 3.24
C ALA A 39 1.73 -7.44 4.02
N LEU A 40 1.87 -6.30 3.32
CA LEU A 40 2.13 -5.02 3.96
C LEU A 40 0.96 -4.55 4.83
N ARG A 41 -0.27 -4.76 4.36
CA ARG A 41 -1.48 -4.45 5.15
C ARG A 41 -1.51 -5.24 6.45
N GLN A 42 -1.24 -6.55 6.37
CA GLN A 42 -1.22 -7.42 7.54
C GLN A 42 -0.09 -7.06 8.51
N TYR A 43 1.09 -6.67 7.99
CA TYR A 43 2.18 -6.17 8.81
C TYR A 43 1.80 -4.90 9.56
N LEU A 44 1.18 -3.93 8.88
CA LEU A 44 0.77 -2.65 9.50
C LEU A 44 -0.36 -2.82 10.51
N ASP A 45 -1.21 -3.84 10.35
CA ASP A 45 -2.28 -4.16 11.30
C ASP A 45 -1.73 -4.63 12.67
N GLY A 46 -0.53 -5.23 12.67
CA GLY A 46 0.18 -5.63 13.89
C GLY A 46 0.97 -4.51 14.57
N VAL A 47 1.05 -3.32 13.98
CA VAL A 47 1.81 -2.20 14.54
C VAL A 47 1.05 -1.58 15.71
N ALA A 48 1.73 -1.40 16.84
CA ALA A 48 1.14 -0.80 18.03
C ALA A 48 0.52 0.59 17.73
N GLY A 49 -0.74 0.77 18.14
CA GLY A 49 -1.48 2.01 17.93
C GLY A 49 -2.22 2.09 16.58
N VAL A 50 -1.95 1.19 15.63
CA VAL A 50 -2.76 1.05 14.42
C VAL A 50 -4.07 0.33 14.80
N SER A 51 -5.18 0.85 14.29
CA SER A 51 -6.53 0.30 14.48
C SER A 51 -7.21 -0.04 13.15
N VAL A 52 -6.79 0.62 12.07
CA VAL A 52 -7.28 0.35 10.73
C VAL A 52 -6.17 0.58 9.71
N VAL A 53 -6.13 -0.26 8.69
CA VAL A 53 -5.21 -0.13 7.56
C VAL A 53 -5.98 0.07 6.27
N VAL A 54 -5.63 1.12 5.53
CA VAL A 54 -6.25 1.48 4.26
C VAL A 54 -5.21 1.38 3.16
N ALA A 55 -5.49 0.63 2.10
CA ALA A 55 -4.67 0.59 0.89
C ALA A 55 -5.41 1.25 -0.28
N GLN A 56 -4.72 2.13 -1.00
CA GLN A 56 -5.24 2.86 -2.16
C GLN A 56 -4.35 2.60 -3.37
N LYS A 57 -4.96 2.29 -4.52
CA LYS A 57 -4.28 2.14 -5.81
C LYS A 57 -4.46 3.43 -6.61
N TYR A 58 -3.36 4.01 -7.06
CA TYR A 58 -3.33 5.17 -7.94
C TYR A 58 -2.84 4.72 -9.31
N GLU A 59 -3.71 4.83 -10.32
CA GLU A 59 -3.35 4.55 -11.70
C GLU A 59 -2.95 5.85 -12.39
N GLN A 60 -1.79 5.85 -13.05
CA GLN A 60 -1.39 6.97 -13.87
C GLN A 60 -2.26 6.98 -15.14
N VAL A 61 -3.16 7.95 -15.23
CA VAL A 61 -3.92 8.22 -16.46
C VAL A 61 -3.06 9.11 -17.36
N ILE A 62 -2.55 8.55 -18.46
CA ILE A 62 -1.90 9.33 -19.51
C ILE A 62 -3.00 9.76 -20.48
N THR A 63 -3.39 11.03 -20.44
CA THR A 63 -4.27 11.61 -21.45
C THR A 63 -3.40 12.05 -22.63
N THR A 64 -3.43 11.31 -23.74
CA THR A 64 -2.91 11.79 -25.02
C THR A 64 -3.83 12.90 -25.52
N VAL A 65 -3.33 14.14 -25.53
CA VAL A 65 -3.95 15.30 -26.19
C VAL A 65 -3.55 15.37 -27.66
#